data_AF-A0A7S1DT00-F1
#
_entry.id   AF-A0A7S1DT00-F1
#
_cell.length_a   1.000
_cell.length_b   1.000
_cell.length_c   1.000
_cell.angle_alpha   90.00
_cell.angle_beta   90.00
_cell.angle_gamma   90.00
#
_symmetry.space_group_name_H-M   'P 1'
#
loop_
_entity.id
_entity.type
_entity.pdbx_description
1 polymer ?
#
loop_
_entity_poly.entity_id
_entity_poly.type
_entity_poly.pdbx_seq_one_letter_code
_entity_poly.pdbx_strand_id
1 'polypeptide(L)'
;GMGDIVALVEQVTQSVDLASAQAMAEKLKSGSGFDLNDFLQQIAQMKKMGGLGGLMDKLPQNMMGGKQPGQADMDRAERDMKRMEGILRAMTAKERAHPALLMDGKSKASRKKRIAAGAGVQIQE
;
A
#
# COMPACT_ATOMS: atom_id res chain seq x y z
N GLY A 1 6.43 -9.77 -30.50
CA GLY A 1 6.17 -8.54 -31.29
C GLY A 1 5.80 -7.43 -30.33
N MET A 2 6.18 -6.19 -30.63
CA MET A 2 6.03 -4.98 -29.79
C MET A 2 4.59 -4.44 -29.76
N GLY A 3 3.59 -5.31 -29.96
CA GLY A 3 2.16 -4.97 -30.05
C GLY A 3 1.36 -5.26 -28.79
N ASP A 4 1.74 -6.26 -27.99
CA ASP A 4 0.96 -6.65 -26.80
C ASP A 4 1.16 -5.72 -25.60
N ILE A 5 2.28 -5.00 -25.54
CA ILE A 5 2.57 -4.05 -24.45
C ILE A 5 1.78 -2.75 -24.65
N VAL A 6 1.51 -2.37 -25.90
CA VAL A 6 0.73 -1.17 -26.24
C VAL A 6 -0.77 -1.41 -26.00
N ALA A 7 -1.28 -2.60 -26.33
CA ALA A 7 -2.68 -2.97 -26.07
C ALA A 7 -3.01 -3.06 -24.56
N LEU A 8 -2.05 -3.47 -23.73
CA LEU A 8 -2.21 -3.51 -22.26
C LEU A 8 -2.30 -2.09 -21.65
N VAL A 9 -1.76 -1.08 -22.34
CA VAL A 9 -1.75 0.32 -21.90
C VAL A 9 -3.05 1.05 -22.25
N GLU A 10 -3.74 0.66 -23.33
CA GLU A 10 -4.99 1.32 -23.75
C GLU A 10 -6.19 0.94 -22.86
N GLN A 11 -6.24 -0.29 -22.33
CA GLN A 11 -7.40 -0.78 -21.57
C GLN A 11 -7.44 -0.34 -20.10
N VAL A 12 -6.41 0.38 -19.62
CA VAL A 12 -6.30 0.92 -18.24
C VAL A 12 -6.49 2.44 -18.20
N THR A 13 -6.90 3.08 -19.31
CA THR A 13 -7.13 4.53 -19.40
C THR A 13 -8.43 5.03 -18.76
N GLN A 14 -8.86 4.39 -17.66
CA GLN A 14 -9.76 5.01 -16.70
C GLN A 14 -9.18 4.86 -15.30
N SER A 15 -8.51 5.92 -14.84
CA SER A 15 -8.13 6.24 -13.44
C SER A 15 -6.65 6.15 -13.05
N VAL A 16 -5.70 6.17 -13.99
CA VAL A 16 -4.28 6.35 -13.64
C VAL A 16 -3.86 7.79 -13.92
N ASP A 17 -3.65 8.54 -12.83
CA ASP A 17 -3.02 9.84 -12.88
C ASP A 17 -1.57 9.67 -13.37
N LEU A 18 -1.29 10.12 -14.59
CA LEU A 18 0.02 10.04 -15.25
C LEU A 18 1.14 10.62 -14.37
N ALA A 19 0.83 11.62 -13.54
CA ALA A 19 1.78 12.20 -12.60
C ALA A 19 2.17 11.22 -11.48
N SER A 20 1.22 10.43 -10.97
CA SER A 20 1.48 9.39 -9.96
C SER A 20 2.35 8.26 -10.51
N ALA A 21 2.13 7.89 -11.77
CA ALA A 21 2.94 6.86 -12.44
C ALA A 21 4.39 7.32 -12.67
N GLN A 22 4.58 8.58 -13.08
CA GLN A 22 5.91 9.18 -13.27
C GLN A 22 6.68 9.31 -11.95
N ALA A 23 6.04 9.82 -10.90
CA ALA A 23 6.66 9.95 -9.58
C ALA A 23 7.08 8.58 -8.99
N MET A 24 6.27 7.54 -9.22
CA MET A 24 6.59 6.17 -8.80
C MET A 24 7.80 5.61 -9.57
N ALA A 25 7.86 5.84 -10.89
CA ALA A 25 8.97 5.38 -11.72
C ALA A 25 10.30 6.08 -11.36
N GLU A 26 10.27 7.38 -11.08
CA GLU A 26 11.47 8.15 -10.66
C GLU A 26 12.00 7.68 -9.29
N LYS A 27 11.11 7.38 -8.35
CA LYS A 27 11.47 6.87 -7.02
C LYS A 27 12.04 5.45 -7.04
N LEU A 28 11.53 4.59 -7.92
CA LEU A 28 12.08 3.25 -8.16
C LEU A 28 13.49 3.32 -8.77
N LYS A 29 13.72 4.30 -9.66
CA LYS A 29 15.00 4.49 -10.35
C LYS A 29 16.10 5.08 -9.45
N SER A 30 15.74 5.83 -8.41
CA SER A 30 16.70 6.49 -7.51
C SER A 30 17.19 5.62 -6.34
N GLY A 31 16.66 4.39 -6.18
CA GLY A 31 17.12 3.43 -5.17
C GLY A 31 16.88 3.83 -3.69
N SER A 32 16.29 5.01 -3.45
CA SER A 32 16.16 5.61 -2.11
C SER A 32 14.72 6.03 -1.77
N GLY A 33 13.73 5.61 -2.56
CA GLY A 33 12.53 6.43 -2.74
C GLY A 33 11.19 5.87 -2.29
N PHE A 34 11.11 4.65 -1.76
CA PHE A 34 9.82 4.09 -1.34
C PHE A 34 9.61 4.30 0.17
N ASP A 35 8.78 5.27 0.52
CA ASP A 35 8.45 5.58 1.91
C ASP A 35 7.03 5.15 2.29
N LEU A 36 6.64 5.36 3.56
CA LEU A 36 5.31 4.98 4.02
C LEU A 36 4.19 5.88 3.49
N ASN A 37 4.51 7.05 2.91
CA ASN A 37 3.52 7.88 2.21
C ASN A 37 3.15 7.24 0.87
N ASP A 38 4.13 6.75 0.13
CA ASP A 38 3.90 6.04 -1.14
C ASP A 38 3.06 4.78 -0.90
N PHE A 39 3.39 4.02 0.15
CA PHE A 39 2.62 2.85 0.52
C PHE A 39 1.16 3.19 0.88
N LEU A 40 0.93 4.30 1.60
CA LEU A 40 -0.42 4.77 1.91
C LEU A 40 -1.20 5.14 0.64
N GLN A 41 -0.54 5.77 -0.34
CA GLN A 41 -1.16 6.10 -1.63
C GLN A 41 -1.54 4.84 -2.41
N GLN A 42 -0.67 3.82 -2.42
CA GLN A 42 -0.97 2.54 -3.06
C GLN A 42 -2.16 1.83 -2.42
N ILE A 43 -2.26 1.82 -1.08
CA ILE A 43 -3.44 1.27 -0.37
C ILE A 43 -4.71 2.02 -0.78
N ALA A 44 -4.65 3.36 -0.89
CA ALA A 44 -5.80 4.15 -1.32
C ALA A 44 -6.22 3.86 -2.77
N GLN A 45 -5.27 3.68 -3.68
CA GLN A 45 -5.54 3.29 -5.07
C GLN A 45 -6.16 1.89 -5.14
N MET A 46 -5.62 0.93 -4.39
CA MET A 46 -6.19 -0.42 -4.27
C MET A 46 -7.65 -0.40 -3.80
N LYS A 47 -7.96 0.39 -2.76
CA LYS A 47 -9.34 0.54 -2.26
C LYS A 47 -10.29 1.08 -3.33
N LYS A 48 -9.85 2.03 -4.16
CA LYS A 48 -10.64 2.54 -5.29
C LYS A 48 -10.94 1.47 -6.35
N MET A 49 -10.09 0.46 -6.46
CA MET A 49 -10.25 -0.66 -7.40
C MET A 49 -11.09 -1.82 -6.85
N GLY A 50 -11.67 -1.70 -5.66
CA GLY A 50 -12.47 -2.76 -5.02
C GLY A 50 -11.70 -3.58 -3.99
N GLY A 51 -10.57 -3.07 -3.47
CA GLY A 51 -9.80 -3.76 -2.43
C GLY A 51 -9.03 -4.97 -2.97
N LEU A 52 -8.75 -5.94 -2.10
CA LEU A 52 -8.04 -7.16 -2.52
C LEU A 52 -8.92 -8.03 -3.42
N GLY A 53 -10.23 -8.08 -3.16
CA GLY A 53 -11.18 -8.79 -4.03
C GLY A 53 -11.18 -8.22 -5.44
N GLY A 54 -11.35 -6.90 -5.58
CA GLY A 54 -11.36 -6.25 -6.89
C GLY A 54 -10.03 -6.30 -7.65
N LEU A 55 -8.89 -6.37 -6.94
CA LEU A 55 -7.60 -6.67 -7.58
C LEU A 55 -7.51 -8.12 -8.07
N MET A 56 -8.03 -9.06 -7.28
CA MET A 56 -7.99 -10.48 -7.60
C MET A 56 -8.90 -10.84 -8.77
N ASP A 57 -10.06 -10.18 -8.88
CA ASP A 57 -10.97 -10.30 -10.02
C ASP A 57 -10.35 -9.78 -11.33
N LYS A 58 -9.41 -8.84 -11.23
CA LYS A 58 -8.68 -8.26 -12.36
C LYS A 58 -7.37 -8.99 -12.67
N LEU A 59 -6.92 -9.89 -11.79
CA LEU A 59 -5.71 -10.67 -12.03
C LEU A 59 -6.00 -11.79 -13.03
N PRO A 60 -5.25 -11.87 -14.14
CA PRO A 60 -5.45 -12.95 -15.10
C PRO A 60 -5.20 -14.31 -14.44
N GLN A 61 -6.10 -15.27 -14.68
CA GLN A 61 -6.10 -16.59 -14.05
C GLN A 61 -4.77 -17.36 -14.23
N ASN A 62 -4.06 -17.10 -15.34
CA ASN A 62 -2.75 -17.69 -15.63
C ASN A 62 -1.63 -17.23 -14.68
N MET A 63 -1.83 -16.15 -13.93
CA MET A 63 -0.85 -15.60 -12.98
C MET A 63 -1.07 -16.08 -11.54
N MET A 64 -2.20 -16.71 -11.22
CA MET A 64 -2.54 -17.17 -9.86
C MET A 64 -1.94 -18.54 -9.47
N GLY A 65 -1.16 -19.18 -10.34
CA GLY A 65 -0.43 -20.41 -10.01
C GLY A 65 -1.31 -21.56 -9.47
N GLY A 66 -2.61 -21.55 -9.78
CA GLY A 66 -3.59 -22.56 -9.33
C GLY A 66 -4.01 -22.47 -7.86
N LYS A 67 -3.60 -21.45 -7.10
CA LYS A 67 -3.99 -21.27 -5.69
C LYS A 67 -4.75 -19.96 -5.51
N GLN A 68 -6.06 -20.01 -5.66
CA GLN A 68 -6.90 -18.91 -5.17
C GLN A 68 -6.92 -18.95 -3.63
N PRO A 69 -6.49 -17.89 -2.92
CA PRO A 69 -6.75 -17.76 -1.49
C PRO A 69 -8.25 -17.92 -1.21
N GLY A 70 -8.57 -18.64 -0.12
CA GLY A 70 -9.95 -18.82 0.28
C GLY A 70 -10.55 -17.49 0.76
N GLN A 71 -11.88 -17.39 0.77
CA GLN A 71 -12.59 -16.19 1.23
C GLN A 71 -12.14 -15.75 2.63
N ALA A 72 -11.92 -16.70 3.54
CA ALA A 72 -11.46 -16.42 4.89
C ALA A 72 -10.05 -15.78 4.95
N ASP A 73 -9.16 -16.17 4.04
CA ASP A 73 -7.82 -15.59 3.92
C ASP A 73 -7.89 -14.16 3.36
N MET A 74 -8.76 -13.95 2.36
CA MET A 74 -9.02 -12.63 1.79
C MET A 74 -9.61 -11.67 2.82
N ASP A 75 -10.61 -12.11 3.58
CA ASP A 75 -11.23 -11.31 4.63
C ASP A 75 -10.22 -10.95 5.74
N ARG A 76 -9.33 -11.87 6.09
CA ARG A 76 -8.23 -11.60 7.03
C ARG A 76 -7.28 -10.55 6.46
N ALA A 77 -6.82 -10.73 5.23
CA ALA A 77 -5.91 -9.81 4.57
C ALA A 77 -6.51 -8.40 4.46
N GLU A 78 -7.81 -8.27 4.14
CA GLU A 78 -8.49 -6.97 4.13
C GLU A 78 -8.53 -6.29 5.51
N ARG A 79 -8.82 -7.05 6.57
CA ARG A 79 -8.80 -6.51 7.94
C ARG A 79 -7.41 -6.04 8.33
N ASP A 80 -6.38 -6.79 7.98
CA ASP A 80 -4.98 -6.44 8.27
C ASP A 80 -4.55 -5.19 7.49
N MET A 81 -4.95 -5.07 6.22
CA MET A 81 -4.72 -3.85 5.45
C MET A 81 -5.44 -2.63 6.03
N LYS A 82 -6.71 -2.76 6.46
CA LYS A 82 -7.44 -1.67 7.11
C LYS A 82 -6.75 -1.21 8.39
N ARG A 83 -6.24 -2.16 9.19
CA ARG A 83 -5.46 -1.87 10.39
C ARG A 83 -4.17 -1.13 10.05
N MET A 84 -3.44 -1.60 9.04
CA MET A 84 -2.22 -0.97 8.55
C MET A 84 -2.48 0.47 8.07
N GLU A 85 -3.54 0.69 7.30
CA GLU A 85 -3.94 2.03 6.85
C GLU A 85 -4.22 2.97 8.04
N GLY A 86 -4.93 2.46 9.07
CA GLY A 86 -5.18 3.21 10.30
C GLY A 86 -3.89 3.65 11.01
N ILE A 87 -2.93 2.73 11.14
CA ILE A 87 -1.59 3.00 11.71
C ILE A 87 -0.87 4.09 10.91
N LEU A 88 -0.83 3.95 9.58
CA LEU A 88 -0.16 4.91 8.69
C LEU A 88 -0.80 6.30 8.75
N ARG A 89 -2.13 6.38 8.86
CA ARG A 89 -2.86 7.64 8.99
C ARG A 89 -2.64 8.32 10.35
N ALA A 90 -2.39 7.56 11.41
CA ALA A 90 -2.07 8.08 12.75
C ALA A 90 -0.62 8.60 12.90
N MET A 91 0.23 8.34 11.90
CA MET A 91 1.58 8.91 11.81
C MET A 91 1.56 10.35 11.27
N THR A 92 2.61 11.10 11.60
CA THR A 92 2.94 12.37 10.95
C THR A 92 3.67 12.13 9.63
N ALA A 93 3.66 13.12 8.72
CA ALA A 93 4.38 13.02 7.44
C ALA A 93 5.88 12.75 7.62
N LYS A 94 6.50 13.34 8.66
CA LYS A 94 7.90 13.12 9.00
C LYS A 94 8.20 11.68 9.44
N GLU A 95 7.29 11.08 10.20
CA GLU A 95 7.43 9.68 10.63
C GLU A 95 7.21 8.71 9.45
N ARG A 96 6.35 9.06 8.50
CA ARG A 96 6.17 8.27 7.28
C ARG A 96 7.36 8.34 6.32
N ALA A 97 7.98 9.52 6.20
CA ALA A 97 9.19 9.72 5.41
C ALA A 97 10.44 9.11 6.08
N HIS A 98 10.45 9.02 7.42
CA HIS A 98 11.58 8.50 8.19
C HIS A 98 11.12 7.49 9.25
N PRO A 99 10.86 6.22 8.87
CA PRO A 99 10.40 5.18 9.79
C PRO A 99 11.35 4.89 10.96
N ALA A 100 12.65 5.19 10.80
CA ALA A 100 13.67 5.04 11.85
C ALA A 100 13.29 5.79 13.14
N LEU A 101 12.58 6.93 13.04
CA LEU A 101 12.11 7.72 14.19
C LEU A 101 11.16 6.96 15.13
N LEU A 102 10.58 5.84 14.68
CA LEU A 102 9.73 4.96 15.47
C LEU A 102 10.52 3.83 16.14
N MET A 103 11.73 3.55 15.67
CA MET A 103 12.60 2.48 16.15
C MET A 103 13.66 2.99 17.14
N ASP A 104 14.15 4.21 16.94
CA ASP A 104 15.26 4.79 17.71
C ASP A 104 14.92 6.08 18.48
N GLY A 105 15.82 6.46 19.38
CA GLY A 105 15.76 7.72 20.12
C GLY A 105 14.84 7.76 21.34
N LYS A 106 14.92 8.90 22.07
CA LYS A 106 14.20 9.13 23.35
C LYS A 106 12.68 9.26 23.19
N SER A 107 12.21 9.62 21.99
CA SER A 107 10.80 9.88 21.71
C SER A 107 10.00 8.68 21.20
N LYS A 108 10.64 7.53 20.98
CA LYS A 108 10.02 6.35 20.34
C LYS A 108 8.73 5.88 21.03
N ALA A 109 8.76 5.77 22.37
CA ALA A 109 7.62 5.28 23.14
C ALA A 109 6.42 6.24 23.06
N SER A 110 6.69 7.55 23.12
CA SER A 110 5.66 8.58 22.96
C SER A 110 5.01 8.52 21.57
N ARG A 111 5.81 8.37 20.51
CA ARG A 111 5.32 8.25 19.13
C ARG A 111 4.49 6.99 18.94
N LYS A 112 5.00 5.83 19.35
CA LYS A 112 4.28 4.54 19.27
C LYS A 112 2.95 4.60 20.02
N LYS A 113 2.93 5.18 21.23
CA LYS A 113 1.71 5.33 22.02
C LYS A 113 0.67 6.23 21.35
N ARG A 114 1.10 7.37 20.79
CA ARG A 114 0.22 8.27 20.05
C ARG A 114 -0.36 7.60 18.80
N ILE A 115 0.48 6.92 18.02
CA ILE A 115 0.06 6.21 16.80
C ILE A 115 -0.94 5.10 17.14
N ALA A 116 -0.63 4.29 18.15
CA ALA A 116 -1.49 3.20 18.59
C ALA A 116 -2.87 3.69 19.05
N ALA A 117 -2.91 4.75 19.86
CA ALA A 117 -4.15 5.39 20.28
C ALA A 117 -4.94 5.97 19.09
N GLY A 118 -4.27 6.64 18.15
CA GLY A 118 -4.90 7.20 16.96
C GLY A 118 -5.41 6.16 15.96
N ALA A 119 -4.81 4.97 15.95
CA ALA A 119 -5.21 3.87 15.07
C ALA A 119 -6.13 2.83 15.74
N GLY A 120 -6.43 2.99 17.04
CA GLY A 120 -7.24 2.04 17.80
C GLY A 120 -6.61 0.66 17.94
N VAL A 121 -5.27 0.58 17.89
CA VAL A 121 -4.51 -0.67 18.03
C VAL A 121 -3.80 -0.71 19.38
N GLN A 122 -3.64 -1.91 19.93
CA GLN A 122 -2.80 -2.10 21.11
C GLN A 122 -1.33 -2.06 20.72
N ILE A 123 -0.51 -1.42 21.55
CA ILE A 123 0.95 -1.52 21.44
C ILE A 123 1.30 -2.95 21.85
N GLN A 124 1.80 -3.75 20.91
CA GLN A 124 2.57 -4.92 21.28
C GLN A 124 3.98 -4.42 21.62
N GLU A 125 4.40 -4.67 22.86
CA GLU A 125 5.75 -4.37 23.35
C GLU A 125 6.79 -5.29 22.69
#